data_AF-A0A1J5NY03-F1
#
_entry.id   AF-A0A1J5NY03-F1
#
_cell.length_a   1.000
_cell.length_b   1.000
_cell.length_c   1.000
_cell.angle_alpha   90.00
_cell.angle_beta   90.00
_cell.angle_gamma   90.00
#
_symmetry.space_group_name_H-M   'P 1'
#
loop_
_entity.id
_entity.type
_entity.pdbx_description
1 polymer ?
#
loop_
_entity_poly.entity_id
_entity_poly.type
_entity_poly.pdbx_seq_one_letter_code
_entity_poly.pdbx_strand_id
1 'polypeptide(L)'
;MNLTTLLPKGVSRITVSPQELFKKQISLLKYWNKSGTSIALHSGDAKSKNKTHSLAKMLGGNFSSIEEVEGKVLFTFINELHSAKTVNKRLLVAVDFIKKCFAGVDKVLVSGTKKGNFAKPTASTKKTLIPILSCANSYLSEPTSKSLRDFFILIRDHPDTIFYRRDLFNRFLNILKIQIDAEAHTLLESAEMYQVDFRHLGRPIRHSKLIGTTLLVKGLEYDHAVILDGDSLDLKGLYVAMTRGSKSLTIISNQGLLPKV
;
A
#
# COMPACT_ATOMS: atom_id res chain seq x y z
N MET A 1 -41.83 -18.87 8.35
CA MET A 1 -40.47 -18.72 8.94
C MET A 1 -39.73 -17.69 8.10
N ASN A 2 -39.45 -16.50 8.63
CA ASN A 2 -38.96 -15.36 7.85
C ASN A 2 -37.44 -15.54 7.61
N LEU A 3 -37.08 -16.09 6.45
CA LEU A 3 -35.68 -16.39 6.03
C LEU A 3 -34.80 -15.12 5.89
N THR A 4 -35.35 -13.93 6.13
CA THR A 4 -34.67 -12.64 5.93
C THR A 4 -33.92 -12.12 7.17
N THR A 5 -34.10 -12.73 8.35
CA THR A 5 -33.51 -12.21 9.60
C THR A 5 -32.32 -13.00 10.14
N LEU A 6 -32.18 -14.28 9.79
CA LEU A 6 -31.07 -15.12 10.25
C LEU A 6 -29.96 -15.21 9.20
N LEU A 7 -28.88 -14.48 9.45
CA LEU A 7 -27.65 -14.59 8.67
C LEU A 7 -26.93 -15.92 8.97
N PRO A 8 -26.25 -16.53 7.97
CA PRO A 8 -25.41 -17.69 8.22
C PRO A 8 -24.34 -17.41 9.29
N LYS A 9 -23.90 -18.46 9.99
CA LYS A 9 -22.82 -18.36 10.98
C LYS A 9 -21.58 -17.71 10.35
N GLY A 10 -21.01 -16.72 11.05
CA GLY A 10 -19.83 -15.99 10.57
C GLY A 10 -20.14 -14.85 9.60
N VAL A 11 -21.39 -14.64 9.21
CA VAL A 11 -21.83 -13.49 8.41
C VAL A 11 -22.42 -12.43 9.33
N SER A 12 -21.88 -11.21 9.26
CA SER A 12 -22.39 -10.04 9.96
C SER A 12 -22.73 -8.94 8.97
N ARG A 13 -23.86 -8.28 9.19
CA ARG A 13 -24.26 -7.11 8.41
C ARG A 13 -24.34 -5.87 9.29
N ILE A 14 -23.85 -4.76 8.78
CA ILE A 14 -23.84 -3.47 9.44
C ILE A 14 -24.53 -2.47 8.52
N THR A 15 -25.74 -2.05 8.90
CA THR A 15 -26.47 -1.00 8.18
C THR A 15 -26.15 0.36 8.77
N VAL A 16 -25.73 1.33 7.95
CA VAL A 16 -25.39 2.70 8.37
C VAL A 16 -25.96 3.71 7.39
N SER A 17 -26.15 4.97 7.79
CA SER A 17 -26.48 6.02 6.81
C SER A 17 -25.27 6.30 5.91
N PRO A 18 -25.49 6.83 4.67
CA PRO A 18 -24.39 7.21 3.79
C PRO A 18 -23.37 8.16 4.43
N GLN A 19 -23.81 9.04 5.34
CA GLN A 19 -22.97 10.00 6.05
C GLN A 19 -22.05 9.31 7.08
N GLU A 20 -22.50 8.22 7.70
CA GLU A 20 -21.74 7.48 8.72
C GLU A 20 -20.88 6.36 8.12
N LEU A 21 -21.06 6.03 6.83
CA LEU A 21 -20.40 4.91 6.14
C LEU A 21 -18.87 4.94 6.32
N PHE A 22 -18.24 6.07 6.00
CA PHE A 22 -16.78 6.19 6.06
C PHE A 22 -16.26 6.09 7.51
N LYS A 23 -16.95 6.73 8.46
CA LYS A 23 -16.62 6.66 9.88
C LYS A 23 -16.74 5.23 10.41
N LYS A 24 -17.76 4.48 9.96
CA LYS A 24 -17.95 3.08 10.33
C LYS A 24 -16.86 2.18 9.75
N GLN A 25 -16.47 2.37 8.49
CA GLN A 25 -15.35 1.65 7.87
C GLN A 25 -14.06 1.79 8.70
N ILE A 26 -13.69 3.02 9.05
CA ILE A 26 -12.48 3.30 9.85
C ILE A 26 -12.60 2.67 11.24
N SER A 27 -13.71 2.90 11.94
CA SER A 27 -13.91 2.40 13.30
C SER A 27 -13.83 0.86 13.34
N LEU A 28 -14.51 0.19 12.40
CA LEU A 28 -14.48 -1.27 12.30
C LEU A 28 -13.06 -1.80 12.07
N LEU A 29 -12.34 -1.26 11.09
CA LEU A 29 -11.00 -1.74 10.74
C LEU A 29 -9.94 -1.36 11.78
N LYS A 30 -10.10 -0.21 12.46
CA LYS A 30 -9.20 0.22 13.53
C LYS A 30 -9.17 -0.77 14.69
N TYR A 31 -10.34 -1.29 15.07
CA TYR A 31 -10.48 -2.26 16.15
C TYR A 31 -10.53 -3.72 15.66
N TRP A 32 -10.16 -3.97 14.40
CA TRP A 32 -10.16 -5.31 13.82
C TRP A 32 -9.02 -6.17 14.39
N ASN A 33 -9.39 -7.11 15.28
CA ASN A 33 -8.45 -7.96 16.00
C ASN A 33 -8.58 -9.46 15.69
N LYS A 34 -9.21 -9.83 14.57
CA LYS A 34 -9.34 -11.25 14.21
C LYS A 34 -7.99 -11.88 13.86
N SER A 35 -7.78 -13.12 14.30
CA SER A 35 -6.62 -13.94 13.96
C SER A 35 -6.69 -14.44 12.52
N GLY A 36 -5.55 -14.56 11.84
CA GLY A 36 -5.49 -15.02 10.46
C GLY A 36 -5.52 -13.86 9.46
N THR A 37 -5.77 -14.19 8.20
CA THR A 37 -5.73 -13.23 7.09
C THR A 37 -7.07 -12.50 6.91
N SER A 38 -7.01 -11.20 6.65
CA SER A 38 -8.17 -10.32 6.53
C SER A 38 -8.04 -9.45 5.30
N ILE A 39 -9.13 -9.33 4.54
CA ILE A 39 -9.23 -8.46 3.38
C ILE A 39 -10.41 -7.52 3.53
N ALA A 40 -10.18 -6.22 3.37
CA ALA A 40 -11.23 -5.23 3.24
C ALA A 40 -11.36 -4.78 1.78
N LEU A 41 -12.59 -4.71 1.27
CA LEU A 41 -12.87 -4.62 -0.15
C LEU A 41 -13.73 -3.40 -0.50
N HIS A 42 -13.23 -2.64 -1.48
CA HIS A 42 -14.03 -1.73 -2.28
C HIS A 42 -14.37 -2.34 -3.65
N SER A 43 -15.22 -1.65 -4.42
CA SER A 43 -15.55 -1.99 -5.81
C SER A 43 -14.33 -2.03 -6.73
N GLY A 44 -14.48 -2.73 -7.86
CA GLY A 44 -13.41 -3.04 -8.82
C GLY A 44 -12.90 -1.87 -9.67
N ASP A 45 -13.43 -0.66 -9.49
CA ASP A 45 -13.11 0.51 -10.31
C ASP A 45 -11.85 1.29 -9.82
N ALA A 46 -11.33 2.14 -10.70
CA ALA A 46 -10.11 2.92 -10.43
C ALA A 46 -10.27 3.92 -9.27
N LYS A 47 -11.46 4.51 -9.08
CA LYS A 47 -11.72 5.44 -7.96
C LYS A 47 -11.63 4.70 -6.63
N SER A 48 -12.15 3.48 -6.58
CA SER A 48 -12.07 2.61 -5.41
C SER A 48 -10.65 2.16 -5.08
N LYS A 49 -9.77 1.97 -6.08
CA LYS A 49 -8.34 1.71 -5.81
C LYS A 49 -7.70 2.83 -4.97
N ASN A 50 -7.94 4.10 -5.32
CA ASN A 50 -7.42 5.23 -4.55
C ASN A 50 -7.98 5.28 -3.12
N LYS A 51 -9.26 4.91 -2.93
CA LYS A 51 -9.85 4.77 -1.59
C LYS A 51 -9.09 3.75 -0.73
N THR A 52 -8.61 2.64 -1.31
CA THR A 52 -7.84 1.63 -0.56
C THR A 52 -6.56 2.21 0.05
N HIS A 53 -5.81 3.01 -0.73
CA HIS A 53 -4.58 3.64 -0.28
C HIS A 53 -4.84 4.66 0.83
N SER A 54 -5.86 5.51 0.65
CA SER A 54 -6.27 6.50 1.63
C SER A 54 -6.74 5.87 2.95
N LEU A 55 -7.53 4.80 2.87
CA LEU A 55 -8.00 4.08 4.06
C LEU A 55 -6.85 3.39 4.80
N ALA A 56 -5.92 2.74 4.08
CA ALA A 56 -4.72 2.13 4.67
C ALA A 56 -3.87 3.16 5.43
N LYS A 57 -3.69 4.35 4.83
CA LYS A 57 -2.99 5.48 5.45
C LYS A 57 -3.69 5.95 6.73
N MET A 58 -5.01 6.10 6.70
CA MET A 58 -5.79 6.54 7.85
C MET A 58 -5.84 5.54 9.00
N LEU A 59 -5.71 4.25 8.69
CA LEU A 59 -5.62 3.16 9.67
C LEU A 59 -4.22 2.99 10.25
N GLY A 60 -3.31 3.95 10.03
CA GLY A 60 -1.96 3.88 10.57
C GLY A 60 -1.15 2.71 10.02
N GLY A 61 -1.47 2.22 8.82
CA GLY A 61 -0.80 1.05 8.24
C GLY A 61 -1.10 -0.29 8.93
N ASN A 62 -2.10 -0.35 9.83
CA ASN A 62 -2.60 -1.61 10.41
C ASN A 62 -3.17 -2.54 9.32
N PHE A 63 -3.70 -1.94 8.26
CA PHE A 63 -3.98 -2.59 6.99
C PHE A 63 -3.05 -2.04 5.91
N SER A 64 -2.58 -2.91 5.01
CA SER A 64 -1.80 -2.50 3.83
C SER A 64 -2.67 -2.53 2.58
N SER A 65 -2.52 -1.54 1.71
CA SER A 65 -3.18 -1.59 0.39
C SER A 65 -2.45 -2.53 -0.58
N ILE A 66 -3.22 -3.18 -1.45
CA ILE A 66 -2.75 -4.11 -2.50
C ILE A 66 -2.44 -3.33 -3.80
N GLU A 67 -1.34 -3.67 -4.49
CA GLU A 67 -0.99 -3.11 -5.80
C GLU A 67 -1.49 -3.95 -6.98
N GLU A 68 -1.44 -3.42 -8.19
CA GLU A 68 -1.65 -4.21 -9.42
C GLU A 68 -0.50 -5.21 -9.65
N VAL A 69 -0.76 -6.32 -10.35
CA VAL A 69 0.31 -7.26 -10.71
C VAL A 69 1.24 -6.61 -11.72
N GLU A 70 0.66 -5.85 -12.65
CA GLU A 70 1.31 -5.11 -13.73
C GLU A 70 2.23 -3.99 -13.22
N GLY A 71 2.07 -3.57 -11.96
CA GLY A 71 3.01 -2.65 -11.32
C GLY A 71 3.08 -1.26 -11.95
N LYS A 72 2.01 -0.74 -12.58
CA LYS A 72 2.01 0.54 -13.30
C LYS A 72 2.69 1.68 -12.52
N VAL A 73 2.32 1.88 -11.25
CA VAL A 73 2.91 2.92 -10.38
C VAL A 73 4.41 2.72 -10.17
N LEU A 74 4.86 1.47 -10.05
CA LEU A 74 6.26 1.11 -9.87
C LEU A 74 7.07 1.41 -11.14
N PHE A 75 6.59 0.98 -12.30
CA PHE A 75 7.26 1.24 -13.57
C PHE A 75 7.26 2.71 -13.96
N THR A 76 6.17 3.44 -13.71
CA THR A 76 6.16 4.90 -13.86
C THR A 76 7.26 5.55 -13.02
N PHE A 77 7.38 5.16 -11.75
CA PHE A 77 8.44 5.68 -10.88
C PHE A 77 9.84 5.34 -11.37
N ILE A 78 10.09 4.10 -11.81
CA ILE A 78 11.40 3.68 -12.33
C ILE A 78 11.77 4.49 -13.58
N ASN A 79 10.80 4.71 -14.48
CA ASN A 79 11.00 5.54 -15.67
C ASN A 79 11.25 7.02 -15.32
N GLU A 80 10.52 7.58 -14.35
CA GLU A 80 10.76 8.94 -13.84
C GLU A 80 12.16 9.06 -13.22
N LEU A 81 12.60 8.07 -12.46
CA LEU A 81 13.91 8.03 -11.82
C LEU A 81 15.03 7.92 -12.86
N HIS A 82 14.86 7.09 -13.88
CA HIS A 82 15.79 6.95 -15.00
C HIS A 82 15.89 8.24 -15.83
N SER A 83 14.74 8.86 -16.13
CA SER A 83 14.64 10.06 -16.98
C SER A 83 15.10 11.34 -16.28
N ALA A 84 15.22 11.34 -14.95
CA ALA A 84 15.68 12.49 -14.19
C ALA A 84 17.16 12.79 -14.50
N LYS A 85 17.38 13.94 -15.17
CA LYS A 85 18.69 14.40 -15.68
C LYS A 85 19.72 14.73 -14.61
N THR A 86 19.30 15.01 -13.37
CA THR A 86 20.20 15.40 -12.27
C THR A 86 19.95 14.53 -11.04
N VAL A 87 21.00 14.32 -10.23
CA VAL A 87 20.91 13.53 -9.01
C VAL A 87 19.93 14.14 -8.00
N ASN A 88 19.87 15.47 -7.90
CA ASN A 88 18.89 16.18 -7.08
C ASN A 88 17.46 15.85 -7.50
N LYS A 89 17.17 15.84 -8.80
CA LYS A 89 15.85 15.45 -9.32
C LYS A 89 15.55 13.98 -9.06
N ARG A 90 16.54 13.09 -9.17
CA ARG A 90 16.37 11.67 -8.82
C ARG A 90 16.01 11.48 -7.35
N LEU A 91 16.67 12.21 -6.45
CA LEU A 91 16.32 12.20 -5.02
C LEU A 91 14.90 12.71 -4.77
N LEU A 92 14.46 13.77 -5.47
CA LEU A 92 13.08 14.26 -5.37
C LEU A 92 12.05 13.22 -5.83
N VAL A 93 12.28 12.59 -6.99
CA VAL A 93 11.44 11.49 -7.51
C VAL A 93 11.36 10.33 -6.51
N ALA A 94 12.50 9.97 -5.90
CA ALA A 94 12.57 8.97 -4.84
C ALA A 94 11.76 9.36 -3.59
N VAL A 95 11.90 10.61 -3.12
CA VAL A 95 11.12 11.13 -1.98
C VAL A 95 9.62 11.12 -2.27
N ASP A 96 9.21 11.52 -3.48
CA ASP A 96 7.80 11.51 -3.89
C ASP A 96 7.24 10.08 -3.96
N PHE A 97 8.03 9.11 -4.40
CA PHE A 97 7.66 7.71 -4.35
C PHE A 97 7.52 7.18 -2.92
N ILE A 98 8.44 7.54 -2.02
CA ILE A 98 8.34 7.19 -0.59
C ILE A 98 7.07 7.81 0.02
N LYS A 99 6.72 9.06 -0.32
CA LYS A 99 5.46 9.71 0.10
C LYS A 99 4.20 9.01 -0.40
N LYS A 100 4.27 8.30 -1.54
CA LYS A 100 3.17 7.44 -1.98
C LYS A 100 2.99 6.25 -1.03
N CYS A 101 4.07 5.74 -0.44
CA CYS A 101 4.09 4.52 0.39
C CYS A 101 3.94 4.74 1.90
N PHE A 102 4.34 5.92 2.39
CA PHE A 102 4.39 6.28 3.80
C PHE A 102 3.67 7.58 4.12
N ALA A 103 3.14 7.69 5.34
CA ALA A 103 2.78 8.98 5.92
C ALA A 103 3.91 9.46 6.84
N GLY A 104 3.98 10.77 7.09
CA GLY A 104 4.98 11.34 8.01
C GLY A 104 6.37 11.56 7.41
N VAL A 105 6.59 11.26 6.12
CA VAL A 105 7.90 11.42 5.45
C VAL A 105 8.49 12.82 5.63
N ASP A 106 7.68 13.87 5.51
CA ASP A 106 8.17 15.24 5.69
C ASP A 106 8.61 15.55 7.14
N LYS A 107 8.20 14.75 8.14
CA LYS A 107 8.66 14.92 9.53
C LYS A 107 10.07 14.37 9.73
N VAL A 108 10.51 13.46 8.86
CA VAL A 108 11.78 12.73 9.00
C VAL A 108 12.86 13.18 8.02
N LEU A 109 12.55 14.18 7.19
CA LEU A 109 13.50 14.79 6.26
C LEU A 109 13.85 16.21 6.71
N VAL A 110 15.11 16.60 6.59
CA VAL A 110 15.51 18.00 6.75
C VAL A 110 15.15 18.82 5.51
N SER A 111 15.08 20.14 5.64
CA SER A 111 14.64 21.05 4.57
C SER A 111 15.42 20.89 3.26
N GLY A 112 16.75 20.74 3.33
CA GLY A 112 17.57 20.52 2.14
C GLY A 112 17.24 19.22 1.41
N THR A 113 17.11 18.11 2.15
CA THR A 113 16.72 16.81 1.59
C THR A 113 15.33 16.84 0.95
N LYS A 114 14.36 17.54 1.54
CA LYS A 114 13.02 17.72 0.94
C LYS A 114 13.06 18.43 -0.41
N LYS A 115 14.09 19.26 -0.62
CA LYS A 115 14.32 20.00 -1.86
C LYS A 115 15.30 19.27 -2.80
N GLY A 116 15.71 18.05 -2.47
CA GLY A 116 16.65 17.26 -3.25
C GLY A 116 18.10 17.75 -3.17
N ASN A 117 18.45 18.55 -2.16
CA ASN A 117 19.75 19.19 -2.05
C ASN A 117 20.60 18.58 -0.95
N PHE A 118 21.92 18.64 -1.17
CA PHE A 118 22.90 18.33 -0.14
C PHE A 118 22.70 19.29 1.05
N ALA A 119 22.73 18.77 2.26
CA ALA A 119 22.55 19.59 3.46
C ALA A 119 23.51 19.18 4.57
N LYS A 120 23.92 20.16 5.39
CA LYS A 120 24.68 19.89 6.61
C LYS A 120 23.72 19.91 7.80
N PRO A 121 23.95 19.08 8.83
CA PRO A 121 23.21 19.20 10.07
C PRO A 121 23.46 20.58 10.68
N THR A 122 22.40 21.17 11.23
CA THR A 122 22.43 22.43 11.99
C THR A 122 22.28 22.12 13.49
N ALA A 123 22.51 23.11 14.36
CA ALA A 123 22.24 22.98 15.80
C ALA A 123 20.78 22.58 16.12
N SER A 124 19.84 22.94 15.25
CA SER A 124 18.42 22.60 15.36
C SER A 124 18.04 21.25 14.74
N THR A 125 18.97 20.56 14.09
CA THR A 125 18.70 19.25 13.46
C THR A 125 18.56 18.18 14.54
N LYS A 126 17.38 17.55 14.62
CA LYS A 126 17.14 16.44 15.56
C LYS A 126 18.11 15.29 15.27
N LYS A 127 18.72 14.75 16.33
CA LYS A 127 19.70 13.64 16.24
C LYS A 127 19.16 12.41 15.50
N THR A 128 17.86 12.12 15.65
CA THR A 128 17.19 11.00 14.97
C THR A 128 17.15 11.14 13.45
N LEU A 129 17.30 12.36 12.91
CA LEU A 129 17.28 12.61 11.46
C LEU A 129 18.66 12.57 10.82
N ILE A 130 19.73 12.56 11.62
CA ILE A 130 21.11 12.60 11.12
C ILE A 130 21.43 11.39 10.23
N PRO A 131 21.04 10.14 10.58
CA PRO A 131 21.29 8.99 9.70
C PRO A 131 20.60 9.14 8.33
N ILE A 132 19.33 9.57 8.31
CA ILE A 132 18.56 9.76 7.08
C ILE A 132 19.19 10.86 6.21
N LEU A 133 19.59 11.97 6.82
CA LEU A 133 20.31 13.05 6.15
C LEU A 133 21.64 12.53 5.56
N SER A 134 22.41 11.78 6.34
CA SER A 134 23.68 11.21 5.88
C SER A 134 23.49 10.33 4.65
N CYS A 135 22.51 9.41 4.67
CA CYS A 135 22.22 8.56 3.51
C CYS A 135 21.73 9.36 2.29
N ALA A 136 20.91 10.40 2.50
CA ALA A 136 20.50 11.28 1.41
C ALA A 136 21.69 11.99 0.77
N ASN A 137 22.63 12.49 1.58
CA ASN A 137 23.86 13.09 1.09
C ASN A 137 24.76 12.07 0.38
N SER A 138 24.89 10.85 0.91
CA SER A 138 25.62 9.76 0.26
C SER A 138 25.04 9.43 -1.11
N TYR A 139 23.71 9.38 -1.25
CA TYR A 139 23.06 9.19 -2.55
C TYR A 139 23.33 10.36 -3.51
N LEU A 140 23.33 11.60 -3.02
CA LEU A 140 23.62 12.78 -3.84
C LEU A 140 25.08 12.81 -4.34
N SER A 141 26.01 12.32 -3.52
CA SER A 141 27.43 12.21 -3.88
C SER A 141 27.71 11.01 -4.80
N GLU A 142 27.07 9.88 -4.52
CA GLU A 142 27.27 8.62 -5.24
C GLU A 142 25.91 7.91 -5.45
N PRO A 143 25.22 8.18 -6.59
CA PRO A 143 23.85 7.76 -6.82
C PRO A 143 23.75 6.30 -7.28
N THR A 144 24.00 5.37 -6.36
CA THR A 144 23.91 3.93 -6.60
C THR A 144 22.61 3.35 -6.03
N SER A 145 22.23 2.16 -6.51
CA SER A 145 21.09 1.42 -5.97
C SER A 145 21.28 1.05 -4.50
N LYS A 146 22.53 0.86 -4.06
CA LYS A 146 22.87 0.65 -2.66
C LYS A 146 22.58 1.88 -1.80
N SER A 147 23.10 3.06 -2.16
CA SER A 147 22.86 4.28 -1.38
C SER A 147 21.37 4.67 -1.38
N LEU A 148 20.65 4.43 -2.48
CA LEU A 148 19.20 4.62 -2.54
C LEU A 148 18.45 3.63 -1.65
N ARG A 149 18.83 2.35 -1.65
CA ARG A 149 18.23 1.31 -0.81
C ARG A 149 18.39 1.63 0.67
N ASP A 150 19.58 2.07 1.08
CA ASP A 150 19.88 2.41 2.48
C ASP A 150 19.04 3.63 2.94
N PHE A 151 18.89 4.65 2.07
CA PHE A 151 18.00 5.78 2.33
C PHE A 151 16.54 5.33 2.53
N PHE A 152 16.03 4.43 1.69
CA PHE A 152 14.66 3.90 1.79
C PHE A 152 14.45 3.12 3.09
N ILE A 153 15.43 2.28 3.46
CA ILE A 153 15.37 1.47 4.69
C ILE A 153 15.33 2.35 5.94
N LEU A 154 16.16 3.38 6.03
CA LEU A 154 16.14 4.28 7.17
C LEU A 154 14.80 5.02 7.32
N ILE A 155 14.15 5.37 6.22
CA ILE A 155 12.81 5.99 6.29
C ILE A 155 11.76 4.97 6.75
N ARG A 156 11.83 3.72 6.25
CA ARG A 156 10.92 2.64 6.65
C ARG A 156 11.00 2.38 8.16
N ASP A 157 12.20 2.40 8.71
CA ASP A 157 12.46 2.00 10.09
C ASP A 157 12.33 3.17 11.08
N HIS A 158 12.08 4.39 10.61
CA HIS A 158 11.93 5.55 11.48
C HIS A 158 10.54 5.59 12.16
N PRO A 159 10.46 5.80 13.48
CA PRO A 159 9.20 5.69 14.24
C PRO A 159 8.12 6.73 13.87
N ASP A 160 8.53 7.90 13.37
CA ASP A 160 7.60 8.95 12.92
C ASP A 160 7.00 8.71 11.52
N THR A 161 7.32 7.58 10.86
CA THR A 161 6.71 7.20 9.58
C THR A 161 5.68 6.08 9.75
N ILE A 162 4.68 6.09 8.88
CA ILE A 162 3.60 5.10 8.87
C ILE A 162 3.61 4.38 7.54
N PHE A 163 3.86 3.07 7.56
CA PHE A 163 4.01 2.26 6.35
C PHE A 163 2.70 1.59 5.92
N TYR A 164 2.11 2.03 4.79
CA TYR A 164 0.76 1.59 4.38
C TYR A 164 0.62 1.04 2.94
N ARG A 165 1.60 1.24 2.05
CA ARG A 165 1.67 0.53 0.74
C ARG A 165 2.89 -0.40 0.71
N ARG A 166 2.79 -1.48 1.48
CA ARG A 166 3.95 -2.34 1.75
C ARG A 166 4.41 -3.12 0.53
N ASP A 167 3.45 -3.59 -0.26
CA ASP A 167 3.70 -4.30 -1.51
C ASP A 167 4.53 -3.44 -2.48
N LEU A 168 4.07 -2.23 -2.80
CA LEU A 168 4.76 -1.30 -3.71
C LEU A 168 6.23 -1.07 -3.32
N PHE A 169 6.46 -0.73 -2.05
CA PHE A 169 7.78 -0.41 -1.54
C PHE A 169 8.71 -1.64 -1.54
N ASN A 170 8.22 -2.80 -1.10
CA ASN A 170 9.01 -4.02 -1.05
C ASN A 170 9.37 -4.53 -2.45
N ARG A 171 8.48 -4.38 -3.43
CA ARG A 171 8.79 -4.67 -4.84
C ARG A 171 9.97 -3.83 -5.32
N PHE A 172 9.98 -2.53 -5.04
CA PHE A 172 11.10 -1.67 -5.40
C PHE A 172 12.40 -2.06 -4.67
N LEU A 173 12.35 -2.38 -3.38
CA LEU A 173 13.54 -2.87 -2.67
C LEU A 173 14.11 -4.17 -3.25
N ASN A 174 13.25 -5.07 -3.75
CA ASN A 174 13.69 -6.29 -4.42
C ASN A 174 14.35 -5.98 -5.77
N ILE A 175 13.84 -5.00 -6.52
CA ILE A 175 14.46 -4.53 -7.78
C ILE A 175 15.85 -3.95 -7.49
N LEU A 176 15.98 -3.09 -6.48
CA LEU A 176 17.28 -2.58 -6.06
C LEU A 176 18.22 -3.72 -5.65
N LYS A 177 17.72 -4.74 -4.96
CA LYS A 177 18.51 -5.91 -4.60
C LYS A 177 19.01 -6.68 -5.83
N ILE A 178 18.13 -6.98 -6.78
CA ILE A 178 18.52 -7.65 -8.04
C ILE A 178 19.64 -6.89 -8.73
N GLN A 179 19.54 -5.56 -8.80
CA GLN A 179 20.58 -4.74 -9.41
C GLN A 179 21.88 -4.69 -8.60
N ILE A 180 21.80 -4.66 -7.27
CA ILE A 180 22.99 -4.68 -6.40
C ILE A 180 23.74 -6.02 -6.54
N ASP A 181 22.99 -7.12 -6.65
CA ASP A 181 23.55 -8.46 -6.76
C ASP A 181 24.05 -8.78 -8.19
N ALA A 182 23.58 -8.04 -9.20
CA ALA A 182 23.97 -8.21 -10.61
C ALA A 182 24.82 -7.03 -11.12
N GLU A 183 26.13 -7.22 -11.23
CA GLU A 183 27.10 -6.15 -11.51
C GLU A 183 26.88 -5.39 -12.83
N ALA A 184 26.19 -5.98 -13.82
CA ALA A 184 26.04 -5.40 -15.17
C ALA A 184 24.61 -4.94 -15.54
N HIS A 185 23.60 -5.11 -14.67
CA HIS A 185 22.22 -4.75 -15.03
C HIS A 185 21.90 -3.28 -14.73
N THR A 186 21.17 -2.66 -15.64
CA THR A 186 20.47 -1.40 -15.38
C THR A 186 19.31 -1.61 -14.41
N LEU A 187 18.83 -0.51 -13.82
CA LEU A 187 17.67 -0.54 -12.93
C LEU A 187 16.40 -0.99 -13.66
N LEU A 188 16.28 -0.66 -14.95
CA LEU A 188 15.12 -1.02 -15.77
C LEU A 188 15.12 -2.52 -16.09
N GLU A 189 16.26 -3.08 -16.51
CA GLU A 189 16.39 -4.53 -16.73
C GLU A 189 16.09 -5.32 -15.45
N SER A 190 16.60 -4.85 -14.31
CA SER A 190 16.31 -5.44 -13.00
C SER A 190 14.81 -5.40 -12.65
N ALA A 191 14.11 -4.34 -13.07
CA ALA A 191 12.67 -4.20 -12.89
C ALA A 191 11.86 -5.15 -13.78
N GLU A 192 12.29 -5.32 -15.02
CA GLU A 192 11.69 -6.26 -15.97
C GLU A 192 11.85 -7.70 -15.50
N MET A 193 13.06 -8.09 -15.06
CA MET A 193 13.32 -9.40 -14.46
C MET A 193 12.40 -9.65 -13.26
N TYR A 194 12.35 -8.69 -12.32
CA TYR A 194 11.45 -8.79 -11.16
C TYR A 194 9.99 -8.97 -11.57
N GLN A 195 9.54 -8.27 -12.61
CA GLN A 195 8.15 -8.32 -13.07
C GLN A 195 7.80 -9.64 -13.75
N VAL A 196 8.74 -10.26 -14.46
CA VAL A 196 8.60 -11.62 -14.99
C VAL A 196 8.40 -12.60 -13.84
N ASP A 197 9.33 -12.61 -12.88
CA ASP A 197 9.26 -13.49 -11.71
C ASP A 197 7.96 -13.29 -10.90
N PHE A 198 7.56 -12.04 -10.69
CA PHE A 198 6.35 -11.72 -9.96
C PHE A 198 5.07 -12.20 -10.64
N ARG A 199 5.01 -12.21 -11.99
CA ARG A 199 3.87 -12.76 -12.74
C ARG A 199 3.77 -14.27 -12.58
N HIS A 200 4.91 -14.97 -12.54
CA HIS A 200 4.95 -16.42 -12.40
C HIS A 200 4.66 -16.87 -10.96
N LEU A 201 5.27 -16.22 -9.96
CA LEU A 201 5.08 -16.54 -8.54
C LEU A 201 3.73 -16.08 -8.00
N GLY A 202 3.12 -15.08 -8.65
CA GLY A 202 1.90 -14.44 -8.18
C GLY A 202 2.15 -13.58 -6.94
N ARG A 203 1.08 -13.27 -6.22
CA ARG A 203 1.10 -12.33 -5.09
C ARG A 203 1.51 -13.05 -3.80
N PRO A 204 2.65 -12.71 -3.18
CA PRO A 204 2.97 -13.26 -1.87
C PRO A 204 2.09 -12.59 -0.81
N ILE A 205 1.22 -13.34 -0.13
CA ILE A 205 0.40 -12.84 0.99
C ILE A 205 1.30 -12.70 2.22
N ARG A 206 2.08 -11.61 2.28
CA ARG A 206 3.04 -11.35 3.38
C ARG A 206 2.43 -10.55 4.52
N HIS A 207 1.30 -9.90 4.28
CA HIS A 207 0.57 -9.13 5.29
C HIS A 207 -0.77 -9.76 5.58
N SER A 208 -1.07 -9.96 6.85
CA SER A 208 -2.31 -10.58 7.30
C SER A 208 -3.53 -9.66 7.21
N LYS A 209 -3.35 -8.35 7.00
CA LYS A 209 -4.46 -7.39 6.92
C LYS A 209 -4.28 -6.51 5.68
N LEU A 210 -5.13 -6.71 4.69
CA LEU A 210 -5.04 -6.06 3.39
C LEU A 210 -6.31 -5.26 3.07
N ILE A 211 -6.17 -4.20 2.27
CA ILE A 211 -7.27 -3.49 1.64
C ILE A 211 -7.07 -3.56 0.12
N GLY A 212 -8.11 -3.95 -0.60
CA GLY A 212 -8.06 -4.11 -2.05
C GLY A 212 -9.39 -3.79 -2.71
N THR A 213 -9.43 -4.00 -4.02
CA THR A 213 -10.66 -3.99 -4.80
C THR A 213 -11.02 -5.43 -5.17
N THR A 214 -12.29 -5.68 -5.46
CA THR A 214 -12.77 -7.01 -5.90
C THR A 214 -11.99 -7.56 -7.10
N LEU A 215 -11.54 -6.69 -8.00
CA LEU A 215 -10.73 -7.06 -9.16
C LEU A 215 -9.35 -7.61 -8.76
N LEU A 216 -8.65 -6.94 -7.83
CA LEU A 216 -7.27 -7.28 -7.46
C LEU A 216 -7.16 -8.56 -6.63
N VAL A 217 -8.27 -8.99 -6.00
CA VAL A 217 -8.31 -10.15 -5.12
C VAL A 217 -9.04 -11.35 -5.72
N LYS A 218 -9.45 -11.27 -6.99
CA LYS A 218 -10.09 -12.38 -7.68
C LYS A 218 -9.15 -13.59 -7.69
N GLY A 219 -9.66 -14.74 -7.22
CA GLY A 219 -8.86 -15.96 -7.10
C GLY A 219 -8.01 -16.05 -5.82
N LEU A 220 -8.07 -15.07 -4.92
CA LEU A 220 -7.43 -15.12 -3.60
C LEU A 220 -8.45 -15.40 -2.51
N GLU A 221 -8.07 -16.16 -1.49
CA GLU A 221 -8.91 -16.46 -0.32
C GLU A 221 -8.25 -15.90 0.95
N TYR A 222 -9.09 -15.45 1.88
CA TYR A 222 -8.70 -14.91 3.18
C TYR A 222 -9.58 -15.52 4.28
N ASP A 223 -9.09 -15.57 5.51
CA ASP A 223 -9.91 -16.03 6.64
C ASP A 223 -11.13 -15.11 6.85
N HIS A 224 -10.94 -13.81 6.70
CA HIS A 224 -11.99 -12.83 6.93
C HIS A 224 -12.11 -11.80 5.81
N ALA A 225 -13.32 -11.59 5.31
CA ALA A 225 -13.61 -10.54 4.33
C ALA A 225 -14.49 -9.45 4.94
N VAL A 226 -14.18 -8.19 4.62
CA VAL A 226 -14.98 -7.00 4.97
C VAL A 226 -15.35 -6.28 3.68
N ILE A 227 -16.64 -6.23 3.35
CA ILE A 227 -17.17 -5.42 2.27
C ILE A 227 -17.43 -4.02 2.83
N LEU A 228 -16.67 -3.03 2.36
CA LEU A 228 -16.66 -1.69 2.94
C LEU A 228 -17.88 -0.84 2.54
N ASP A 229 -18.45 -1.13 1.38
CA ASP A 229 -19.63 -0.45 0.83
C ASP A 229 -20.36 -1.41 -0.11
N GLY A 230 -21.32 -2.16 0.44
CA GLY A 230 -22.06 -3.18 -0.29
C GLY A 230 -22.96 -2.62 -1.39
N ASP A 231 -23.46 -1.39 -1.24
CA ASP A 231 -24.35 -0.76 -2.23
C ASP A 231 -23.58 -0.24 -3.44
N SER A 232 -22.27 -0.02 -3.31
CA SER A 232 -21.40 0.37 -4.44
C SER A 232 -21.02 -0.78 -5.38
N LEU A 233 -21.36 -2.02 -5.04
CA LEU A 233 -20.99 -3.20 -5.80
C LEU A 233 -22.13 -3.64 -6.73
N ASP A 234 -21.78 -3.97 -7.98
CA ASP A 234 -22.66 -4.73 -8.86
C ASP A 234 -22.78 -6.19 -8.39
N LEU A 235 -23.74 -6.95 -8.94
CA LEU A 235 -23.98 -8.35 -8.54
C LEU A 235 -22.71 -9.21 -8.64
N LYS A 236 -21.92 -9.03 -9.71
CA LYS A 236 -20.66 -9.77 -9.92
C LYS A 236 -19.60 -9.38 -8.90
N GLY A 237 -19.42 -8.09 -8.66
CA GLY A 237 -18.49 -7.57 -7.66
C GLY A 237 -18.87 -8.02 -6.25
N LEU A 238 -20.15 -7.99 -5.91
CA LEU A 238 -20.66 -8.46 -4.63
C LEU A 238 -20.41 -9.96 -4.45
N TYR A 239 -20.73 -10.79 -5.45
CA TYR A 239 -20.43 -12.22 -5.41
C TYR A 239 -18.94 -12.51 -5.20
N VAL A 240 -18.06 -11.82 -5.95
CA VAL A 240 -16.61 -11.94 -5.77
C VAL A 240 -16.22 -11.57 -4.35
N ALA A 241 -16.71 -10.44 -3.82
CA ALA A 241 -16.35 -9.96 -2.49
C ALA A 241 -16.82 -10.90 -1.37
N MET A 242 -18.05 -11.41 -1.46
CA MET A 242 -18.64 -12.32 -0.48
C MET A 242 -17.90 -13.66 -0.41
N THR A 243 -17.34 -14.12 -1.54
CA THR A 243 -16.61 -15.39 -1.63
C THR A 243 -15.12 -15.29 -1.29
N ARG A 244 -14.62 -14.12 -0.84
CA ARG A 244 -13.21 -13.97 -0.45
C ARG A 244 -12.91 -14.43 0.98
N GLY A 245 -13.92 -14.52 1.84
CA GLY A 245 -13.76 -14.85 3.26
C GLY A 245 -14.17 -16.29 3.57
N SER A 246 -13.28 -17.13 4.09
CA SER A 246 -13.55 -18.54 4.40
C SER A 246 -14.07 -18.78 5.82
N LYS A 247 -13.76 -17.91 6.79
CA LYS A 247 -14.21 -18.03 8.19
C LYS A 247 -15.25 -16.99 8.59
N SER A 248 -15.18 -15.76 8.05
CA SER A 248 -16.23 -14.76 8.31
C SER A 248 -16.34 -13.70 7.23
N LEU A 249 -17.54 -13.15 7.09
CA LEU A 249 -17.86 -12.04 6.19
C LEU A 249 -18.55 -10.91 6.98
N THR A 250 -18.04 -9.69 6.85
CA THR A 250 -18.70 -8.48 7.35
C THR A 250 -19.09 -7.59 6.19
N ILE A 251 -20.37 -7.22 6.10
CA ILE A 251 -20.87 -6.34 5.04
C ILE A 251 -21.36 -5.04 5.65
N ILE A 252 -20.78 -3.91 5.23
CA ILE A 252 -21.28 -2.58 5.55
C ILE A 252 -22.12 -2.10 4.37
N SER A 253 -23.35 -1.69 4.61
CA SER A 253 -24.24 -1.15 3.57
C SER A 253 -25.15 -0.05 4.12
N ASN A 254 -25.71 0.75 3.22
CA ASN A 254 -26.67 1.80 3.50
C ASN A 254 -28.10 1.29 3.40
N GLN A 255 -28.36 0.29 2.55
CA GLN A 255 -29.67 -0.36 2.48
C GLN A 255 -29.70 -1.66 3.28
N GLY A 256 -30.91 -1.99 3.78
CA GLY A 256 -31.25 -3.26 4.43
C GLY A 256 -31.46 -4.42 3.46
N LEU A 257 -31.34 -4.21 2.14
CA LEU A 257 -31.40 -5.23 1.10
C LEU A 257 -30.12 -5.14 0.26
N LEU A 258 -29.43 -6.27 0.04
CA LEU A 258 -28.38 -6.35 -0.99
C LEU A 258 -29.06 -6.20 -2.36
N PRO A 259 -28.33 -5.77 -3.42
CA PRO A 259 -28.92 -5.63 -4.76
C PRO A 259 -29.73 -6.89 -5.10
N LYS A 260 -31.02 -6.68 -5.42
CA LYS A 260 -31.92 -7.77 -5.79
C LYS A 260 -31.37 -8.41 -7.07
N VAL A 261 -31.28 -9.74 -7.05
CA VAL A 261 -30.97 -10.57 -8.23
C VAL A 261 -32.03 -10.34 -9.30
#